data_AF-A0A2A4GFP2-F1
#
_entry.id   AF-A0A2A4GFP2-F1
#
_cell.length_a   1.000
_cell.length_b   1.000
_cell.length_c   1.000
_cell.angle_alpha   90.00
_cell.angle_beta   90.00
_cell.angle_gamma   90.00
#
_symmetry.space_group_name_H-M   'P 1'
#
loop_
_entity.id
_entity.type
_entity.pdbx_description
1 polymer ?
#
loop_
_entity_poly.entity_id
_entity_poly.type
_entity_poly.pdbx_seq_one_letter_code
_entity_poly.pdbx_strand_id
1 'polypeptide(L)'
;MVIDGRRFFNKLFVILIWLTCALALYEFISKSYIFIVYRETVFGFQALDEKLFGGVAGIFRSKVFFEGPLALSQFCMGASLFYRKHIKILIPIFLTAIFANGRLGILVCGIIIFAYLYQRYNIATLIKRPWVMILVTFAVLGFMISGILLLDAASIERFKEVFDTHNAGNNARIEYWINGISTYFNYDLNHLVFGNNGYFLQVYKNNAENGWITLLLNNGIVGFIYYLFPILLLFARNFLRLNSDFIFVVILLFCMFVQTFHLGASANLFYWLIIYSLYRPYAFESKK
;
A
#
# COMPACT_ATOMS: atom_id res chain seq x y z
N MET A 1 28.07 -21.51 12.98
CA MET A 1 26.86 -21.70 12.15
C MET A 1 26.49 -20.34 11.58
N VAL A 2 26.94 -20.01 10.36
CA VAL A 2 26.64 -18.71 9.73
C VAL A 2 25.18 -18.77 9.30
N ILE A 3 24.29 -18.17 10.10
CA ILE A 3 22.90 -17.96 9.70
C ILE A 3 22.96 -17.03 8.48
N ASP A 4 22.61 -17.55 7.30
CA ASP A 4 22.42 -16.73 6.10
C ASP A 4 21.41 -15.63 6.45
N GLY A 5 21.88 -14.39 6.59
CA GLY A 5 21.09 -13.26 7.09
C GLY A 5 19.80 -13.06 6.30
N ARG A 6 19.76 -13.49 5.03
CA ARG A 6 18.57 -13.48 4.18
C ARG A 6 17.49 -14.46 4.64
N ARG A 7 17.89 -15.68 5.00
CA ARG A 7 16.95 -16.70 5.50
C ARG A 7 16.38 -16.30 6.85
N PHE A 8 17.22 -15.68 7.69
CA PHE A 8 16.78 -15.13 8.96
C PHE A 8 15.78 -13.99 8.77
N PHE A 9 16.13 -12.98 7.95
CA PHE A 9 15.24 -11.87 7.64
C PHE A 9 13.89 -12.35 7.11
N ASN A 10 13.89 -13.24 6.12
CA ASN A 10 12.65 -13.75 5.52
C ASN A 10 11.78 -14.49 6.56
N LYS A 11 12.38 -15.35 7.40
CA LYS A 11 11.64 -16.05 8.46
C LYS A 11 11.03 -15.06 9.46
N LEU A 12 11.81 -14.10 9.95
CA LEU A 12 11.35 -13.11 10.91
C LEU A 12 10.24 -12.23 10.33
N PHE A 13 10.36 -11.85 9.06
CA PHE A 13 9.38 -11.02 8.38
C PHE A 13 8.05 -11.77 8.13
N VAL A 14 8.10 -13.06 7.78
CA VAL A 14 6.89 -13.89 7.68
C VAL A 14 6.21 -14.03 9.04
N ILE A 15 6.96 -14.23 10.12
CA ILE A 15 6.42 -14.26 11.48
C ILE A 15 5.74 -12.92 11.81
N LEU A 16 6.37 -11.80 11.47
CA LEU A 16 5.81 -10.47 11.67
C LEU A 16 4.49 -10.27 10.92
N ILE A 17 4.37 -10.75 9.68
CA ILE A 17 3.11 -10.69 8.91
C ILE A 17 1.99 -11.45 9.62
N TRP A 18 2.26 -12.67 10.08
CA TRP A 18 1.27 -13.49 10.78
C TRP A 18 0.88 -12.88 12.13
N LEU A 19 1.86 -12.38 12.89
CA LEU A 19 1.62 -11.67 14.14
C LEU A 19 0.76 -10.42 13.92
N THR A 20 1.07 -9.63 12.89
CA THR A 20 0.29 -8.43 12.54
C THR A 20 -1.14 -8.80 12.18
N CYS A 21 -1.35 -9.88 11.41
CA CYS A 21 -2.68 -10.36 11.07
C CYS A 21 -3.48 -10.80 12.31
N ALA A 22 -2.85 -11.54 13.22
CA ALA A 22 -3.51 -12.01 14.45
C ALA A 22 -3.91 -10.85 15.36
N LEU A 23 -3.03 -9.86 15.51
CA LEU A 23 -3.32 -8.69 16.33
C LEU A 23 -4.31 -7.73 15.67
N ALA A 24 -4.29 -7.59 14.35
CA ALA A 24 -5.31 -6.84 13.62
C ALA A 24 -6.70 -7.47 13.79
N LEU A 25 -6.77 -8.80 13.76
CA LEU A 25 -8.01 -9.52 14.04
C LEU A 25 -8.47 -9.29 15.49
N TYR A 26 -7.55 -9.33 16.45
CA TYR A 26 -7.84 -9.04 17.85
C TYR A 26 -8.42 -7.63 18.03
N GLU A 27 -7.74 -6.60 17.52
CA GLU A 27 -8.22 -5.22 17.57
C GLU A 27 -9.59 -5.07 16.89
N PHE A 28 -9.77 -5.70 15.72
CA PHE A 28 -11.02 -5.62 14.97
C PHE A 28 -12.21 -6.23 15.73
N ILE A 29 -11.99 -7.29 16.50
CA ILE A 29 -13.01 -7.94 17.33
C ILE A 29 -13.23 -7.18 18.64
N SER A 30 -12.15 -6.77 19.32
CA SER A 30 -12.23 -6.07 20.61
C SER A 30 -12.73 -4.63 20.48
N LYS A 31 -12.67 -4.06 19.27
CA LYS A 31 -12.98 -2.64 18.98
C LYS A 31 -12.16 -1.67 19.84
N SER A 32 -10.96 -2.10 20.23
CA SER A 32 -10.02 -1.33 21.05
C SER A 32 -8.61 -1.48 20.51
N TYR A 33 -7.83 -0.40 20.58
CA TYR A 33 -6.43 -0.41 20.21
C TYR A 33 -5.54 -1.04 21.28
N ILE A 34 -4.54 -1.81 20.85
CA ILE A 34 -3.55 -2.41 21.75
C ILE A 34 -2.70 -1.31 22.40
N PHE A 35 -2.45 -0.21 21.69
CA PHE A 35 -1.83 0.99 22.25
C PHE A 35 -2.35 2.26 21.57
N ILE A 36 -2.32 3.35 22.31
CA ILE A 36 -2.71 4.68 21.84
C ILE A 36 -1.45 5.52 21.74
N VAL A 37 -1.31 6.21 20.60
CA VAL A 37 -0.18 7.13 20.35
C VAL A 37 -0.68 8.54 20.58
N TYR A 38 0.07 9.35 21.30
CA TYR A 38 -0.21 10.76 21.46
C TYR A 38 0.70 11.56 20.53
N ARG A 39 0.12 12.49 19.78
CA ARG A 39 0.89 13.37 18.89
C ARG A 39 0.32 14.78 18.94
N GLU A 40 1.19 15.77 18.77
CA GLU A 40 0.76 17.09 18.35
C GLU A 40 0.20 16.98 16.92
N THR A 41 -1.10 17.19 16.79
CA THR A 41 -1.79 17.33 15.52
C THR A 41 -2.07 18.80 15.26
N VAL A 42 -2.55 19.14 14.06
CA VAL A 42 -3.01 20.50 13.73
C VAL A 42 -4.13 20.97 14.67
N PHE A 43 -4.80 20.03 15.37
CA PHE A 43 -5.85 20.27 16.35
C PHE A 43 -5.37 20.20 17.81
N GLY A 44 -4.06 20.25 18.05
CA GLY A 44 -3.42 20.17 19.38
C GLY A 44 -2.90 18.77 19.73
N PHE A 45 -2.41 18.61 20.96
CA PHE A 45 -1.94 17.32 21.50
C PHE A 45 -3.14 16.41 21.73
N GLN A 46 -3.33 15.43 20.86
CA GLN A 46 -4.49 14.53 20.91
C GLN A 46 -4.05 13.07 20.93
N ALA A 47 -4.87 12.26 21.60
CA ALA A 47 -4.80 10.82 21.53
C ALA A 47 -5.24 10.38 20.14
N LEU A 48 -4.41 9.61 19.44
CA LEU A 48 -4.77 8.91 18.20
C LEU A 48 -5.61 7.67 18.56
N ASP A 49 -6.83 7.93 19.02
CA ASP A 49 -7.80 6.98 19.55
C ASP A 49 -8.82 6.52 18.47
N GLU A 50 -9.70 5.58 18.85
CA GLU A 50 -10.69 4.99 17.96
C GLU A 50 -11.68 6.03 17.43
N LYS A 51 -11.96 7.08 18.22
CA LYS A 51 -12.88 8.16 17.85
C LYS A 51 -12.28 9.05 16.77
N LEU A 52 -11.00 9.39 16.91
CA LEU A 52 -10.29 10.19 15.92
C LEU A 52 -10.19 9.45 14.57
N PHE A 53 -9.82 8.16 14.59
CA PHE A 53 -9.66 7.38 13.35
C PHE A 53 -10.97 6.87 12.75
N GLY A 54 -12.01 6.71 13.56
CA GLY A 54 -13.36 6.37 13.11
C GLY A 54 -14.10 7.54 12.47
N GLY A 55 -13.72 8.78 12.81
CA GLY A 55 -14.36 10.00 12.31
C GLY A 55 -15.86 10.06 12.64
N VAL A 56 -16.60 10.89 11.90
CA VAL A 56 -18.06 11.09 12.07
C VAL A 56 -18.85 9.78 11.88
N ALA A 57 -18.30 8.83 11.12
CA ALA A 57 -18.93 7.55 10.83
C ALA A 57 -18.73 6.47 11.91
N GLY A 58 -17.89 6.70 12.93
CA GLY A 58 -17.69 5.76 14.04
C GLY A 58 -17.09 4.39 13.65
N ILE A 59 -16.49 4.29 12.46
CA ILE A 59 -16.00 3.01 11.93
C ILE A 59 -14.68 2.62 12.62
N PHE A 60 -14.64 1.48 13.30
CA PHE A 60 -13.39 0.97 13.86
C PHE A 60 -12.43 0.49 12.74
N ARG A 61 -11.16 0.90 12.85
CA ARG A 61 -10.11 0.58 11.88
C ARG A 61 -8.86 0.15 12.63
N SER A 62 -8.42 -1.09 12.45
CA SER A 62 -7.26 -1.63 13.18
C SER A 62 -5.97 -0.94 12.76
N LYS A 63 -5.01 -0.80 13.68
CA LYS A 63 -3.70 -0.21 13.40
C LYS A 63 -2.53 -1.07 13.87
N VAL A 64 -2.74 -1.96 14.84
CA VAL A 64 -1.70 -2.83 15.41
C VAL A 64 -0.48 -1.98 15.80
N PHE A 65 0.75 -2.38 15.41
CA PHE A 65 2.02 -1.71 15.71
C PHE A 65 2.26 -0.40 14.97
N PHE A 66 1.32 0.05 14.15
CA PHE A 66 1.48 1.23 13.32
C PHE A 66 0.85 2.47 13.97
N GLU A 67 1.36 3.65 13.61
CA GLU A 67 0.83 4.94 14.10
C GLU A 67 -0.66 5.12 13.79
N GLY A 68 -1.14 4.52 12.71
CA GLY A 68 -2.56 4.51 12.38
C GLY A 68 -2.92 3.50 11.27
N PRO A 69 -4.22 3.35 10.97
CA PRO A 69 -4.72 2.36 10.00
C PRO A 69 -4.21 2.58 8.58
N LEU A 70 -3.90 3.84 8.21
CA LEU A 70 -3.29 4.15 6.92
C LEU A 70 -1.90 3.53 6.81
N ALA A 71 -1.05 3.69 7.83
CA ALA A 71 0.30 3.12 7.84
C ALA A 71 0.29 1.59 7.81
N LEU A 72 -0.67 0.95 8.50
CA LEU A 72 -0.89 -0.50 8.38
C LEU A 72 -1.29 -0.89 6.94
N SER A 73 -2.16 -0.11 6.29
CA SER A 73 -2.53 -0.32 4.89
C SER A 73 -1.33 -0.18 3.94
N GLN A 74 -0.44 0.79 4.18
CA GLN A 74 0.81 0.95 3.42
C GLN A 74 1.74 -0.26 3.58
N PHE A 75 1.90 -0.75 4.81
CA PHE A 75 2.66 -1.97 5.08
C PHE A 75 2.11 -3.15 4.29
N CYS A 76 0.78 -3.33 4.27
CA CYS A 76 0.15 -4.42 3.52
C CYS A 76 0.40 -4.31 2.00
N MET A 77 0.33 -3.10 1.43
CA MET A 77 0.67 -2.87 0.01
C MET A 77 2.14 -3.20 -0.29
N GLY A 78 3.07 -2.74 0.54
CA GLY A 78 4.50 -3.04 0.38
C GLY A 78 4.82 -4.53 0.52
N ALA A 79 4.28 -5.17 1.57
CA ALA A 79 4.48 -6.59 1.84
C ALA A 79 3.88 -7.49 0.76
N SER A 80 2.72 -7.14 0.20
CA SER A 80 2.08 -7.91 -0.88
C SER A 80 2.88 -7.83 -2.19
N LEU A 81 3.43 -6.67 -2.55
CA LEU A 81 4.34 -6.54 -3.71
C LEU A 81 5.64 -7.31 -3.51
N PHE A 82 6.18 -7.32 -2.29
CA PHE A 82 7.39 -8.07 -1.96
C PHE A 82 7.16 -9.60 -2.01
N TYR A 83 6.07 -10.10 -1.40
CA TYR A 83 5.70 -11.52 -1.40
C TYR A 83 4.75 -11.94 -2.53
N ARG A 84 4.73 -11.20 -3.64
CA ARG A 84 3.81 -11.40 -4.78
C ARG A 84 3.73 -12.82 -5.35
N LYS A 85 4.76 -13.65 -5.15
CA LYS A 85 4.82 -15.05 -5.63
C LYS A 85 4.34 -16.08 -4.59
N HIS A 86 3.94 -15.66 -3.39
CA HIS A 86 3.61 -16.56 -2.28
C HIS A 86 2.17 -16.38 -1.77
N ILE A 87 1.22 -17.08 -2.38
CA ILE A 87 -0.22 -16.97 -2.01
C ILE A 87 -0.51 -17.17 -0.51
N LYS A 88 0.21 -18.08 0.15
CA LYS A 88 0.05 -18.35 1.59
C LYS A 88 0.37 -17.14 2.47
N ILE A 89 1.18 -16.22 1.97
CA ILE A 89 1.56 -14.96 2.65
C ILE A 89 0.66 -13.82 2.17
N LEU A 90 0.25 -13.83 0.90
CA LEU A 90 -0.67 -12.81 0.36
C LEU A 90 -2.04 -12.83 1.05
N ILE A 91 -2.58 -14.01 1.39
CA ILE A 91 -3.87 -14.13 2.07
C ILE A 91 -3.90 -13.40 3.43
N PRO A 92 -2.98 -13.67 4.40
CA PRO A 92 -2.99 -12.95 5.66
C PRO A 92 -2.71 -11.46 5.51
N ILE A 93 -1.89 -11.04 4.53
CA ILE A 93 -1.70 -9.61 4.22
C ILE A 93 -3.02 -8.96 3.77
N PHE A 94 -3.76 -9.63 2.89
CA PHE A 94 -5.05 -9.14 2.41
C PHE A 94 -6.09 -9.06 3.53
N LEU A 95 -6.18 -10.07 4.40
CA LEU A 95 -7.03 -10.03 5.59
C LEU A 95 -6.67 -8.87 6.52
N THR A 96 -5.37 -8.63 6.74
CA THR A 96 -4.89 -7.49 7.53
C THR A 96 -5.34 -6.16 6.94
N ALA A 97 -5.28 -6.01 5.61
CA ALA A 97 -5.74 -4.80 4.93
C ALA A 97 -7.26 -4.57 5.12
N ILE A 98 -8.06 -5.65 5.18
CA ILE A 98 -9.49 -5.61 5.49
C ILE A 98 -9.73 -5.15 6.92
N PHE A 99 -9.03 -5.73 7.91
CA PHE A 99 -9.18 -5.34 9.32
C PHE A 99 -8.74 -3.89 9.58
N ALA A 100 -7.80 -3.38 8.79
CA ALA A 100 -7.40 -1.96 8.79
C ALA A 100 -8.44 -1.03 8.13
N ASN A 101 -9.42 -1.61 7.41
CA ASN A 101 -10.38 -0.90 6.56
C ASN A 101 -9.68 0.14 5.67
N GLY A 102 -8.57 -0.27 5.05
CA GLY A 102 -7.79 0.57 4.16
C GLY A 102 -8.26 0.38 2.72
N ARG A 103 -9.18 1.24 2.24
CA ARG A 103 -9.78 1.13 0.89
C ARG A 103 -8.76 0.85 -0.21
N LEU A 104 -7.71 1.67 -0.26
CA LEU A 104 -6.63 1.53 -1.23
C LEU A 104 -5.83 0.24 -1.04
N GLY A 105 -5.45 -0.09 0.20
CA GLY A 105 -4.67 -1.31 0.47
C GLY A 105 -5.43 -2.58 0.13
N ILE A 106 -6.75 -2.63 0.37
CA ILE A 106 -7.61 -3.74 -0.03
C ILE A 106 -7.61 -3.89 -1.55
N LEU A 107 -7.83 -2.78 -2.28
CA LEU A 107 -7.84 -2.78 -3.75
C LEU A 107 -6.50 -3.24 -4.33
N VAL A 108 -5.39 -2.66 -3.87
CA VAL A 108 -4.04 -3.01 -4.35
C VAL A 108 -3.67 -4.45 -4.02
N CYS A 109 -3.89 -4.91 -2.79
CA CYS A 109 -3.61 -6.30 -2.41
C CYS A 109 -4.48 -7.30 -3.21
N GLY A 110 -5.75 -6.94 -3.47
CA GLY A 110 -6.65 -7.73 -4.31
C GLY A 110 -6.15 -7.84 -5.75
N ILE A 111 -5.72 -6.73 -6.37
CA ILE A 111 -5.12 -6.73 -7.71
C ILE A 111 -3.85 -7.58 -7.76
N ILE A 112 -3.00 -7.54 -6.71
CA ILE A 112 -1.78 -8.35 -6.64
C ILE A 112 -2.11 -9.84 -6.56
N ILE A 113 -3.10 -10.24 -5.76
CA ILE A 113 -3.58 -11.63 -5.70
C ILE A 113 -4.13 -12.06 -7.06
N PHE A 114 -4.93 -11.21 -7.72
CA PHE A 114 -5.45 -11.50 -9.05
C PHE A 114 -4.32 -11.65 -10.08
N ALA A 115 -3.35 -10.73 -10.09
CA ALA A 115 -2.17 -10.80 -10.95
C ALA A 115 -1.35 -12.08 -10.70
N TYR A 116 -1.18 -12.48 -9.44
CA TYR A 116 -0.53 -13.74 -9.10
C TYR A 116 -1.29 -14.96 -9.66
N LEU A 117 -2.62 -15.00 -9.49
CA LEU A 117 -3.45 -16.09 -10.02
C LEU A 117 -3.38 -16.14 -11.55
N TYR A 118 -3.45 -14.97 -12.21
CA TYR A 118 -3.30 -14.82 -13.65
C TYR A 118 -1.98 -15.39 -14.17
N GLN A 119 -0.87 -15.12 -13.48
CA GLN A 119 0.45 -15.61 -13.87
C GLN A 119 0.64 -17.10 -13.62
N ARG A 120 0.15 -17.60 -12.47
CA ARG A 120 0.36 -18.99 -12.07
C ARG A 120 -0.53 -19.96 -12.84
N TYR A 121 -1.73 -19.52 -13.17
CA TYR A 121 -2.70 -20.29 -13.91
C TYR A 121 -2.94 -19.58 -15.22
N ASN A 122 -2.31 -20.06 -16.29
CA ASN A 122 -2.68 -19.67 -17.65
C ASN A 122 -4.22 -19.73 -17.76
N ILE A 123 -4.91 -18.61 -18.03
CA ILE A 123 -6.37 -18.51 -17.92
C ILE A 123 -7.07 -19.62 -18.72
N ALA A 124 -6.49 -20.02 -19.86
CA ALA A 124 -6.99 -21.11 -20.69
C ALA A 124 -7.05 -22.47 -19.95
N THR A 125 -6.20 -22.68 -18.94
CA THR A 125 -6.18 -23.86 -18.06
C THR A 125 -7.06 -23.67 -16.82
N LEU A 126 -7.22 -22.43 -16.34
CA LEU A 126 -8.10 -22.10 -15.21
C LEU A 126 -9.59 -22.24 -15.60
N ILE A 127 -9.97 -21.79 -16.80
CA ILE A 127 -11.31 -21.97 -17.38
C ILE A 127 -11.66 -23.46 -17.53
N LYS A 128 -10.67 -24.32 -17.81
CA LYS A 128 -10.83 -25.78 -17.90
C LYS A 128 -10.98 -26.49 -16.55
N ARG A 129 -10.81 -25.79 -15.43
CA ARG A 129 -10.97 -26.34 -14.07
C ARG A 129 -12.10 -25.59 -13.36
N PRO A 130 -13.37 -25.93 -13.66
CA PRO A 130 -14.53 -25.22 -13.13
C PRO A 130 -14.53 -25.15 -11.60
N TRP A 131 -13.98 -26.16 -10.91
CA TRP A 131 -13.83 -26.15 -9.45
C TRP A 131 -12.97 -25.00 -8.92
N VAL A 132 -11.94 -24.56 -9.63
CA VAL A 132 -11.10 -23.42 -9.21
C VAL A 132 -11.84 -22.10 -9.44
N MET A 133 -12.59 -21.99 -10.54
CA MET A 133 -13.46 -20.83 -10.79
C MET A 133 -14.58 -20.76 -9.77
N ILE A 134 -15.20 -21.88 -9.43
CA ILE A 134 -16.20 -21.98 -8.36
C ILE A 134 -15.57 -21.56 -7.03
N LEU A 135 -14.36 -22.03 -6.70
CA LEU A 135 -13.69 -21.68 -5.44
C LEU A 135 -13.26 -20.20 -5.39
N VAL A 136 -12.80 -19.62 -6.51
CA VAL A 136 -12.53 -18.18 -6.62
C VAL A 136 -13.83 -17.37 -6.53
N THR A 137 -14.90 -17.80 -7.20
CA THR A 137 -16.21 -17.15 -7.14
C THR A 137 -16.82 -17.26 -5.75
N PHE A 138 -16.72 -18.39 -5.06
CA PHE A 138 -17.12 -18.55 -3.66
C PHE A 138 -16.21 -17.79 -2.70
N ALA A 139 -14.92 -17.62 -3.01
CA ALA A 139 -14.03 -16.77 -2.23
C ALA A 139 -14.37 -15.27 -2.42
N VAL A 140 -14.74 -14.85 -3.64
CA VAL A 140 -15.19 -13.49 -3.96
C VAL A 140 -16.59 -13.22 -3.41
N LEU A 141 -17.52 -14.16 -3.52
CA LEU A 141 -18.86 -14.08 -2.93
C LEU A 141 -18.77 -14.15 -1.40
N GLY A 142 -17.95 -15.03 -0.85
CA GLY A 142 -17.64 -15.09 0.58
C GLY A 142 -16.99 -13.80 1.06
N PHE A 143 -16.14 -13.17 0.25
CA PHE A 143 -15.57 -11.84 0.49
C PHE A 143 -16.62 -10.72 0.43
N MET A 144 -17.54 -10.75 -0.53
CA MET A 144 -18.64 -9.78 -0.61
C MET A 144 -19.62 -9.95 0.53
N ILE A 145 -19.98 -11.18 0.88
CA ILE A 145 -20.92 -11.51 1.96
C ILE A 145 -20.28 -11.23 3.33
N SER A 146 -19.01 -11.58 3.56
CA SER A 146 -18.30 -11.20 4.78
C SER A 146 -18.04 -9.70 4.87
N GLY A 147 -17.80 -9.03 3.74
CA GLY A 147 -17.78 -7.57 3.65
C GLY A 147 -19.12 -6.96 4.04
N ILE A 148 -20.23 -7.50 3.56
CA ILE A 148 -21.59 -7.03 3.91
C ILE A 148 -21.95 -7.34 5.37
N LEU A 149 -21.48 -8.46 5.94
CA LEU A 149 -21.81 -8.89 7.30
C LEU A 149 -20.89 -8.29 8.38
N LEU A 150 -19.66 -7.90 8.03
CA LEU A 150 -18.66 -7.40 8.98
C LEU A 150 -18.39 -5.88 8.85
N LEU A 151 -18.77 -5.27 7.73
CA LEU A 151 -18.61 -3.84 7.50
C LEU A 151 -19.92 -3.12 7.77
N ASP A 152 -19.83 -2.10 8.62
CA ASP A 152 -20.93 -1.17 8.87
C ASP A 152 -21.39 -0.50 7.55
N ALA A 153 -22.66 -0.09 7.47
CA ALA A 153 -23.24 0.51 6.26
C ALA A 153 -22.41 1.70 5.76
N ALA A 154 -21.86 2.48 6.69
CA ALA A 154 -20.95 3.60 6.41
C ALA A 154 -19.63 3.17 5.74
N SER A 155 -19.12 1.96 6.01
CA SER A 155 -17.93 1.43 5.33
C SER A 155 -18.22 1.08 3.87
N ILE A 156 -19.41 0.53 3.58
CA ILE A 156 -19.86 0.22 2.21
C ILE A 156 -20.06 1.51 1.42
N GLU A 157 -20.65 2.53 2.03
CA GLU A 157 -20.80 3.86 1.43
C GLU A 157 -19.44 4.49 1.10
N ARG A 158 -18.46 4.38 2.01
CA ARG A 158 -17.08 4.81 1.74
C ARG A 158 -16.41 4.04 0.59
N PHE A 159 -16.80 2.80 0.30
CA PHE A 159 -16.32 2.13 -0.91
C PHE A 159 -16.94 2.70 -2.19
N LYS A 160 -18.23 3.06 -2.16
CA LYS A 160 -18.90 3.71 -3.29
C LYS A 160 -18.30 5.08 -3.59
N GLU A 161 -17.96 5.84 -2.56
CA GLU A 161 -17.29 7.14 -2.70
C GLU A 161 -15.95 7.09 -3.45
N VAL A 162 -15.25 5.95 -3.48
CA VAL A 162 -13.98 5.82 -4.23
C VAL A 162 -14.21 5.95 -5.73
N PHE A 163 -15.38 5.52 -6.21
CA PHE A 163 -15.76 5.58 -7.62
C PHE A 163 -16.58 6.83 -7.96
N ASP A 164 -16.91 7.66 -6.96
CA ASP A 164 -17.61 8.92 -7.16
C ASP A 164 -16.61 10.05 -7.45
N THR A 165 -16.55 10.46 -8.72
CA THR A 165 -15.69 11.55 -9.19
C THR A 165 -16.14 12.93 -8.72
N HIS A 166 -17.34 13.08 -8.15
CA HIS A 166 -17.88 14.36 -7.69
C HIS A 166 -17.77 14.54 -6.16
N ASN A 167 -17.20 13.55 -5.45
CA ASN A 167 -16.98 13.65 -4.02
C ASN A 167 -15.97 14.77 -3.69
N ALA A 168 -16.30 15.63 -2.73
CA ALA A 168 -15.45 16.73 -2.26
C ALA A 168 -14.03 16.29 -1.89
N GLY A 169 -13.86 15.09 -1.34
CA GLY A 169 -12.56 14.53 -1.02
C GLY A 169 -11.69 14.23 -2.24
N ASN A 170 -12.27 13.77 -3.34
CA ASN A 170 -11.53 13.49 -4.59
C ASN A 170 -11.16 14.80 -5.32
N ASN A 171 -12.05 15.80 -5.30
CA ASN A 171 -11.75 17.12 -5.84
C ASN A 171 -10.61 17.81 -5.08
N ALA A 172 -10.60 17.72 -3.75
CA ALA A 172 -9.51 18.24 -2.92
C ALA A 172 -8.15 17.62 -3.29
N ARG A 173 -8.11 16.33 -3.64
CA ARG A 173 -6.85 15.68 -4.11
C ARG A 173 -6.32 16.34 -5.37
N ILE A 174 -7.18 16.53 -6.36
CA ILE A 174 -6.81 17.15 -7.64
C ILE A 174 -6.28 18.56 -7.39
N GLU A 175 -6.91 19.31 -6.49
CA GLU A 175 -6.43 20.63 -6.09
C GLU A 175 -5.02 20.57 -5.47
N TYR A 176 -4.76 19.65 -4.54
CA TYR A 176 -3.42 19.43 -3.98
C TYR A 176 -2.39 19.04 -5.05
N TRP A 177 -2.79 18.30 -6.09
CA TRP A 177 -1.90 17.94 -7.21
C TRP A 177 -1.53 19.17 -8.03
N ILE A 178 -2.52 19.99 -8.39
CA ILE A 178 -2.31 21.23 -9.15
C ILE A 178 -1.44 22.21 -8.36
N ASN A 179 -1.77 22.42 -7.09
CA ASN A 179 -1.00 23.27 -6.18
C ASN A 179 0.43 22.76 -6.02
N GLY A 180 0.63 21.44 -5.92
CA GLY A 180 1.95 20.83 -5.84
C GLY A 180 2.79 21.05 -7.11
N ILE A 181 2.20 20.86 -8.28
CA ILE A 181 2.87 21.10 -9.56
C ILE A 181 3.24 22.58 -9.71
N SER A 182 2.29 23.48 -9.43
CA SER A 182 2.50 24.93 -9.48
C SER A 182 3.61 25.36 -8.51
N THR A 183 3.59 24.86 -7.28
CA THR A 183 4.63 25.16 -6.27
C THR A 183 6.00 24.73 -6.75
N TYR A 184 6.14 23.52 -7.29
CA TYR A 184 7.42 23.03 -7.80
C TYR A 184 7.96 23.88 -8.96
N PHE A 185 7.11 24.26 -9.93
CA PHE A 185 7.55 25.10 -11.04
C PHE A 185 7.91 26.54 -10.64
N ASN A 186 7.47 27.00 -9.47
CA ASN A 186 7.82 28.31 -8.91
C ASN A 186 9.04 28.27 -7.98
N TYR A 187 9.68 27.11 -7.79
CA TYR A 187 10.94 27.01 -7.05
C TYR A 187 12.08 27.70 -7.80
N ASP A 188 13.03 28.27 -7.05
CA ASP A 188 14.32 28.64 -7.62
C ASP A 188 15.11 27.40 -8.07
N LEU A 189 16.20 27.63 -8.82
CA LEU A 189 16.99 26.56 -9.43
C LEU A 189 17.50 25.52 -8.42
N ASN A 190 17.90 25.93 -7.22
CA ASN A 190 18.41 24.99 -6.22
C ASN A 190 17.28 24.08 -5.72
N HIS A 191 16.11 24.66 -5.46
CA HIS A 191 14.95 23.90 -5.01
C HIS A 191 14.31 23.06 -6.13
N LEU A 192 14.42 23.45 -7.40
CA LEU A 192 14.07 22.58 -8.53
C LEU A 192 14.97 21.33 -8.56
N VAL A 193 16.27 21.48 -8.32
CA VAL A 193 17.23 20.37 -8.39
C VAL A 193 17.13 19.44 -7.18
N PHE A 194 17.09 20.00 -5.97
CA PHE A 194 17.20 19.27 -4.70
C PHE A 194 15.93 19.22 -3.86
N GLY A 195 14.89 19.96 -4.24
CA GLY A 195 13.64 20.04 -3.50
C GLY A 195 13.71 20.98 -2.30
N ASN A 196 12.54 21.30 -1.74
CA ASN A 196 12.38 22.05 -0.51
C ASN A 196 11.57 21.21 0.48
N ASN A 197 12.26 20.34 1.22
CA ASN A 197 11.63 19.34 2.07
C ASN A 197 10.75 20.00 3.15
N GLY A 198 9.46 19.64 3.15
CA GLY A 198 8.50 20.10 4.16
C GLY A 198 7.86 21.44 3.87
N TYR A 199 8.35 22.22 2.90
CA TYR A 199 7.76 23.53 2.55
C TYR A 199 6.29 23.42 2.15
N PHE A 200 5.96 22.51 1.24
CA PHE A 200 4.57 22.31 0.81
C PHE A 200 3.65 21.94 1.99
N LEU A 201 4.12 21.06 2.87
CA LEU A 201 3.39 20.68 4.08
C LEU A 201 3.17 21.87 5.03
N GLN A 202 4.14 22.77 5.14
CA GLN A 202 4.01 23.96 5.98
C GLN A 202 2.98 24.96 5.45
N VAL A 203 2.96 25.17 4.13
CA VAL A 203 2.07 26.11 3.43
C VAL A 203 0.63 25.56 3.34
N TYR A 204 0.48 24.34 2.84
CA TYR A 204 -0.83 23.75 2.52
C TYR A 204 -1.37 22.83 3.62
N LYS A 205 -0.61 22.61 4.71
CA LYS A 205 -0.97 21.75 5.86
C LYS A 205 -1.26 20.28 5.50
N ASN A 206 -0.96 19.87 4.26
CA ASN A 206 -1.07 18.51 3.77
C ASN A 206 0.06 18.20 2.77
N ASN A 207 0.25 16.93 2.43
CA ASN A 207 1.09 16.56 1.29
C ASN A 207 0.33 16.76 -0.02
N ALA A 208 1.02 16.64 -1.16
CA ALA A 208 0.40 16.81 -2.47
C ALA A 208 -0.49 15.61 -2.86
N GLU A 209 -0.88 14.73 -1.94
CA GLU A 209 -1.67 13.49 -2.12
C GLU A 209 -1.26 12.62 -3.32
N ASN A 210 0.00 12.75 -3.74
CA ASN A 210 0.62 12.06 -4.85
C ASN A 210 2.10 11.87 -4.55
N GLY A 211 2.56 10.62 -4.52
CA GLY A 211 3.92 10.30 -4.15
C GLY A 211 4.97 10.83 -5.12
N TRP A 212 4.66 10.97 -6.41
CA TRP A 212 5.57 11.52 -7.42
C TRP A 212 5.73 13.04 -7.27
N ILE A 213 4.62 13.75 -7.14
CA ILE A 213 4.61 15.21 -6.97
C ILE A 213 5.28 15.57 -5.63
N THR A 214 4.95 14.85 -4.57
CA THR A 214 5.55 15.07 -3.25
C THR A 214 7.07 14.86 -3.26
N LEU A 215 7.55 13.93 -4.09
CA LEU A 215 8.97 13.62 -4.21
C LEU A 215 9.71 14.71 -5.01
N LEU A 216 9.10 15.26 -6.06
CA LEU A 216 9.61 16.47 -6.73
C LEU A 216 9.69 17.65 -5.76
N LEU A 217 8.63 17.88 -4.99
CA LEU A 217 8.58 18.98 -4.01
C LEU A 217 9.64 18.86 -2.92
N ASN A 218 9.86 17.66 -2.39
CA ASN A 218 10.74 17.45 -1.23
C ASN A 218 12.19 17.15 -1.60
N ASN A 219 12.44 16.51 -2.75
CA ASN A 219 13.76 16.00 -3.13
C ASN A 219 14.21 16.45 -4.54
N GLY A 220 13.40 17.26 -5.22
CA GLY A 220 13.72 17.83 -6.52
C GLY A 220 13.78 16.79 -7.63
N ILE A 221 14.24 17.22 -8.80
CA ILE A 221 14.40 16.32 -9.96
C ILE A 221 15.43 15.21 -9.69
N VAL A 222 16.46 15.47 -8.89
CA VAL A 222 17.50 14.47 -8.57
C VAL A 222 16.89 13.32 -7.77
N GLY A 223 16.15 13.63 -6.70
CA GLY A 223 15.42 12.61 -5.95
C GLY A 223 14.41 11.89 -6.83
N PHE A 224 13.67 12.62 -7.67
CA PHE A 224 12.68 12.04 -8.57
C PHE A 224 13.29 11.01 -9.51
N ILE A 225 14.40 11.33 -10.15
CA ILE A 225 15.13 10.39 -11.00
C ILE A 225 15.62 9.19 -10.18
N TYR A 226 16.13 9.39 -8.97
CA TYR A 226 16.63 8.31 -8.11
C TYR A 226 15.57 7.22 -7.83
N TYR A 227 14.31 7.61 -7.65
CA TYR A 227 13.20 6.66 -7.44
C TYR A 227 12.45 6.25 -8.71
N LEU A 228 12.44 7.07 -9.76
CA LEU A 228 11.75 6.70 -11.01
C LEU A 228 12.63 5.79 -11.87
N PHE A 229 13.93 6.06 -11.97
CA PHE A 229 14.84 5.38 -12.87
C PHE A 229 14.90 3.86 -12.65
N PRO A 230 14.98 3.32 -11.41
CA PRO A 230 14.93 1.87 -11.19
C PRO A 230 13.62 1.22 -11.68
N ILE A 231 12.48 1.90 -11.52
CA ILE A 231 11.18 1.42 -12.02
C ILE A 231 11.21 1.36 -13.55
N LEU A 232 11.69 2.41 -14.22
CA LEU A 232 11.76 2.46 -15.68
C LEU A 232 12.68 1.37 -16.24
N LEU A 233 13.84 1.12 -15.60
CA LEU A 233 14.73 0.03 -15.97
C LEU A 233 14.06 -1.33 -15.83
N LEU A 234 13.35 -1.57 -14.72
CA LEU A 234 12.61 -2.81 -14.51
C LEU A 234 11.46 -2.96 -15.51
N PHE A 235 10.78 -1.86 -15.84
CA PHE A 235 9.71 -1.85 -16.83
C PHE A 235 10.25 -2.25 -18.20
N ALA A 236 11.26 -1.54 -18.71
CA ALA A 236 11.88 -1.83 -20.00
C ALA A 236 12.40 -3.27 -20.07
N ARG A 237 13.12 -3.72 -19.03
CA ARG A 237 13.67 -5.08 -18.99
C ARG A 237 12.59 -6.16 -18.99
N ASN A 238 11.54 -6.03 -18.19
CA ASN A 238 10.48 -7.05 -18.13
C ASN A 238 9.58 -7.01 -19.36
N PHE A 239 9.32 -5.81 -19.92
CA PHE A 239 8.58 -5.65 -21.17
C PHE A 239 9.32 -6.30 -22.34
N LEU A 240 10.60 -5.99 -22.54
CA LEU A 240 11.41 -6.56 -23.63
C LEU A 240 11.58 -8.08 -23.52
N ARG A 241 11.53 -8.63 -22.30
CA ARG A 241 11.63 -10.08 -22.05
C ARG A 241 10.28 -10.78 -21.99
N LEU A 242 9.16 -10.05 -22.19
CA LEU A 242 7.80 -10.54 -22.01
C LEU A 242 7.60 -11.27 -20.67
N ASN A 243 8.33 -10.84 -19.64
CA ASN A 243 8.26 -11.44 -18.31
C ASN A 243 7.00 -10.91 -17.61
N SER A 244 6.14 -11.81 -17.16
CA SER A 244 4.89 -11.47 -16.48
C SER A 244 5.07 -10.59 -15.24
N ASP A 245 6.27 -10.59 -14.62
CA ASP A 245 6.64 -9.67 -13.55
C ASP A 245 6.43 -8.18 -13.92
N PHE A 246 6.30 -7.82 -15.21
CA PHE A 246 5.98 -6.45 -15.66
C PHE A 246 4.70 -5.90 -15.02
N ILE A 247 3.69 -6.73 -14.78
CA ILE A 247 2.41 -6.31 -14.17
C ILE A 247 2.66 -5.72 -12.77
N PHE A 248 3.56 -6.32 -12.00
CA PHE A 248 3.89 -5.84 -10.66
C PHE A 248 4.73 -4.56 -10.68
N VAL A 249 5.52 -4.33 -11.73
CA VAL A 249 6.21 -3.04 -11.94
C VAL A 249 5.19 -1.93 -12.21
N VAL A 250 4.16 -2.21 -13.02
CA VAL A 250 3.07 -1.27 -13.28
C VAL A 250 2.29 -0.97 -11.99
N ILE A 251 1.94 -2.00 -11.21
CA ILE A 251 1.27 -1.82 -9.92
C ILE A 251 2.11 -0.96 -8.98
N LEU A 252 3.43 -1.19 -8.88
CA LEU A 252 4.33 -0.37 -8.07
C LEU A 252 4.32 1.12 -8.50
N LEU A 253 4.36 1.38 -9.82
CA LEU A 253 4.28 2.72 -10.37
C LEU A 253 2.98 3.43 -9.94
N PHE A 254 1.83 2.75 -10.04
CA PHE A 254 0.53 3.29 -9.61
C PHE A 254 0.41 3.42 -8.09
N CYS A 255 1.01 2.52 -7.31
CA CYS A 255 1.05 2.63 -5.86
C CYS A 255 1.73 3.94 -5.41
N MET A 256 2.74 4.39 -6.14
CA MET A 256 3.41 5.67 -5.90
C MET A 256 2.53 6.90 -6.23
N PHE A 257 1.53 6.78 -7.11
CA PHE A 257 0.58 7.87 -7.37
C PHE A 257 -0.37 8.10 -6.20
N VAL A 258 -0.72 7.04 -5.48
CA VAL A 258 -1.71 7.13 -4.40
C VAL A 258 -1.06 7.17 -3.02
N GLN A 259 0.17 6.67 -2.91
CA GLN A 259 0.90 6.61 -1.65
C GLN A 259 2.35 7.05 -1.79
N THR A 260 2.79 7.87 -0.85
CA THR A 260 4.17 8.35 -0.73
C THR A 260 5.11 7.27 -0.17
N PHE A 261 5.45 6.23 -0.93
CA PHE A 261 6.39 5.19 -0.43
C PHE A 261 7.80 5.72 -0.14
N HIS A 262 8.18 6.90 -0.65
CA HIS A 262 9.46 7.53 -0.30
C HIS A 262 9.44 8.20 1.10
N LEU A 263 8.25 8.46 1.66
CA LEU A 263 8.10 9.08 2.97
C LEU A 263 7.93 8.01 4.05
N GLY A 264 8.81 8.04 5.05
CA GLY A 264 8.81 7.12 6.18
C GLY A 264 9.82 5.97 6.03
N ALA A 265 10.45 5.60 7.13
CA ALA A 265 11.53 4.61 7.15
C ALA A 265 11.09 3.24 6.61
N SER A 266 9.87 2.80 6.98
CA SER A 266 9.32 1.52 6.55
C SER A 266 8.98 1.51 5.06
N ALA A 267 8.33 2.56 4.56
CA ALA A 267 7.89 2.63 3.18
C ALA A 267 9.06 2.74 2.20
N ASN A 268 10.10 3.51 2.55
CA ASN A 268 11.30 3.62 1.74
C ASN A 268 12.07 2.29 1.69
N LEU A 269 12.18 1.60 2.84
CA LEU A 269 12.76 0.26 2.87
C LEU A 269 11.98 -0.71 1.97
N PHE A 270 10.65 -0.69 2.02
CA PHE A 270 9.82 -1.51 1.14
C PHE A 270 10.05 -1.21 -0.32
N TYR A 271 10.13 0.06 -0.70
CA TYR A 271 10.42 0.46 -2.08
C TYR A 271 11.68 -0.26 -2.58
N TRP A 272 12.80 -0.15 -1.87
CA TRP A 272 14.05 -0.78 -2.29
C TRP A 272 13.98 -2.30 -2.27
N LEU A 273 13.39 -2.90 -1.23
CA LEU A 273 13.20 -4.36 -1.16
C LEU A 273 12.38 -4.89 -2.35
N ILE A 274 11.33 -4.17 -2.76
CA ILE A 274 10.51 -4.51 -3.93
C ILE A 274 11.34 -4.40 -5.20
N ILE A 275 12.05 -3.29 -5.41
CA ILE A 275 12.94 -3.09 -6.58
C ILE A 275 13.96 -4.23 -6.68
N TYR A 276 14.65 -4.58 -5.58
CA TYR A 276 15.60 -5.69 -5.56
C TYR A 276 14.92 -7.05 -5.83
N SER A 277 13.74 -7.30 -5.28
CA SER A 277 12.98 -8.53 -5.51
C SER A 277 12.48 -8.68 -6.95
N LEU A 278 12.19 -7.57 -7.64
CA LEU A 278 11.81 -7.55 -9.05
C LEU A 278 13.05 -7.66 -9.93
N TYR A 279 14.18 -7.07 -9.52
CA TYR A 279 15.44 -7.15 -10.26
C TYR A 279 16.02 -8.58 -10.24
N ARG A 280 16.03 -9.25 -9.09
CA ARG A 280 16.45 -10.65 -8.93
C ARG A 280 15.31 -11.52 -8.37
N PRO A 281 14.43 -12.08 -9.22
CA PRO A 281 13.31 -12.89 -8.76
C PRO A 281 13.72 -14.12 -7.92
N TYR A 282 14.95 -14.64 -8.09
CA TYR A 282 15.47 -15.80 -7.35
C TYR A 282 16.19 -15.47 -6.03
N ALA A 283 16.26 -14.21 -5.61
CA ALA A 283 17.07 -13.84 -4.44
C ALA A 283 16.49 -14.28 -3.09
N PHE A 284 15.20 -14.62 -3.01
CA PHE A 284 14.48 -14.90 -1.76
C PHE A 284 13.74 -16.25 -1.73
N GLU A 285 13.81 -17.03 -2.81
CA GLU A 285 13.32 -18.40 -2.81
C GLU A 285 14.36 -19.29 -2.12
N SER A 286 14.04 -19.80 -0.92
CA SER A 286 14.75 -20.97 -0.43
C SER A 286 14.50 -22.09 -1.45
N LYS A 287 15.54 -22.55 -2.13
CA LYS A 287 15.51 -23.83 -2.84
C LYS A 287 14.79 -24.84 -1.91
N LYS A 288 13.61 -25.28 -2.34
CA LYS A 288 13.03 -26.54 -1.90
C LYS A 288 13.43 -27.56 -2.95
#